data_AF-A0A6N6VWZ5-F1
#
_entry.id   AF-A0A6N6VWZ5-F1
#
_cell.length_a   1.000
_cell.length_b   1.000
_cell.length_c   1.000
_cell.angle_alpha   90.00
_cell.angle_beta   90.00
_cell.angle_gamma   90.00
#
_symmetry.space_group_name_H-M   'P 1'
#
loop_
_entity.id
_entity.type
_entity.pdbx_description
1 polymer ?
#
loop_
_entity_poly.entity_id
_entity_poly.type
_entity_poly.pdbx_seq_one_letter_code
_entity_poly.pdbx_strand_id
1 'polypeptide(L)'
;MNFDDAVKAHTAWKVKLFNYLKNPDKSLDHNIVCKDNVCDLGKWIYKVENKFSTNKNYLKLKSIHADFHKEAANIVQRIDNGEKINETDITGNNSKFNTLSNEIVSLLMQMQHLLI
;
A
#
# COMPACT_ATOMS: atom_id res chain seq x y z
N MET A 1 3.15 -7.34 14.74
CA MET A 1 2.07 -7.14 13.76
C MET A 1 1.45 -8.50 13.46
N ASN A 2 0.20 -8.66 13.87
CA ASN A 2 -0.69 -9.71 13.36
C ASN A 2 -1.42 -9.21 12.09
N PHE A 3 -2.35 -9.99 11.55
CA PHE A 3 -3.09 -9.59 10.33
C PHE A 3 -3.98 -8.35 10.54
N ASP A 4 -4.64 -8.22 11.68
CA ASP A 4 -5.46 -7.03 11.98
C ASP A 4 -4.62 -5.76 12.04
N ASP A 5 -3.44 -5.83 12.67
CA ASP A 5 -2.47 -4.74 12.69
C ASP A 5 -1.96 -4.41 11.28
N ALA A 6 -1.78 -5.41 10.42
CA ALA A 6 -1.34 -5.24 9.04
C ALA A 6 -2.40 -4.49 8.20
N VAL A 7 -3.68 -4.84 8.35
CA VAL A 7 -4.80 -4.14 7.69
C VAL A 7 -4.89 -2.69 8.18
N LYS A 8 -4.73 -2.46 9.49
CA LYS A 8 -4.73 -1.10 10.07
C LYS A 8 -3.56 -0.26 9.53
N ALA A 9 -2.35 -0.81 9.52
CA ALA A 9 -1.16 -0.12 9.03
C ALA A 9 -1.31 0.27 7.55
N HIS A 10 -1.83 -0.63 6.72
CA HIS A 10 -2.09 -0.36 5.31
C HIS A 10 -3.15 0.72 5.09
N THR A 11 -4.27 0.61 5.83
CA THR A 11 -5.36 1.60 5.75
C THR A 11 -4.89 2.99 6.19
N ALA A 12 -4.07 3.07 7.24
CA ALA A 12 -3.46 4.32 7.69
C ALA A 12 -2.53 4.91 6.60
N TRP A 13 -1.83 4.07 5.85
CA TRP A 13 -0.98 4.53 4.75
C TRP A 13 -1.80 5.20 3.63
N LYS A 14 -2.95 4.61 3.27
CA LYS A 14 -3.90 5.23 2.32
C LYS A 14 -4.41 6.59 2.81
N VAL A 15 -4.76 6.70 4.09
CA VAL A 15 -5.19 7.98 4.70
C VAL A 15 -4.05 9.01 4.64
N LYS A 16 -2.79 8.59 4.87
CA LYS A 16 -1.62 9.46 4.77
C LYS A 16 -1.49 10.07 3.37
N LEU A 17 -1.62 9.26 2.30
CA LEU A 17 -1.56 9.77 0.93
C LEU A 17 -2.73 10.73 0.62
N PHE A 18 -3.94 10.41 1.09
CA PHE A 18 -5.10 11.28 0.92
C PHE A 18 -4.94 12.64 1.60
N ASN A 19 -4.37 12.67 2.80
CA ASN A 19 -4.06 13.93 3.49
C ASN A 19 -2.96 14.71 2.78
N TYR A 20 -1.94 14.01 2.26
CA TYR A 20 -0.87 14.63 1.47
C TYR A 20 -1.40 15.30 0.20
N LEU A 21 -2.38 14.69 -0.47
CA LEU A 21 -3.06 15.31 -1.61
C LEU A 21 -3.72 16.65 -1.23
N LYS A 22 -4.34 16.74 -0.05
CA LYS A 22 -5.04 17.96 0.41
C LYS A 22 -4.09 19.06 0.84
N ASN A 23 -2.98 18.69 1.45
CA ASN A 23 -1.97 19.62 1.94
C ASN A 23 -0.57 19.01 1.73
N PRO A 24 0.06 19.24 0.56
CA PRO A 24 1.39 18.72 0.25
C PRO A 24 2.45 19.38 1.14
N ASP A 25 2.78 18.75 2.26
CA ASP A 25 3.67 19.26 3.32
C ASP A 25 5.11 18.73 3.22
N LYS A 26 5.45 18.05 2.11
CA LYS A 26 6.73 17.35 1.89
C LYS A 26 7.05 16.22 2.89
N SER A 27 6.05 15.72 3.62
CA SER A 27 6.20 14.52 4.48
C SER A 27 6.27 13.19 3.72
N LEU A 28 5.99 13.21 2.41
CA LEU A 28 6.15 12.09 1.49
C LEU A 28 7.17 12.44 0.41
N ASP A 29 8.19 11.59 0.27
CA ASP A 29 9.15 11.63 -0.83
C ASP A 29 8.90 10.44 -1.74
N HIS A 30 8.62 10.68 -3.02
CA HIS A 30 8.34 9.62 -3.99
C HIS A 30 9.49 8.58 -4.10
N ASN A 31 10.75 8.98 -3.89
CA ASN A 31 11.92 8.08 -3.91
C ASN A 31 11.96 7.12 -2.72
N ILE A 32 11.28 7.48 -1.62
CA ILE A 32 11.12 6.62 -0.45
C ILE A 32 9.82 5.84 -0.56
N VAL A 33 8.73 6.49 -1.00
CA VAL A 33 7.41 5.89 -1.14
C VAL A 33 7.40 4.73 -2.13
N CYS A 34 8.25 4.75 -3.18
CA CYS A 34 8.33 3.67 -4.16
C CYS A 34 8.91 2.36 -3.57
N LYS A 35 9.57 2.43 -2.42
CA LYS A 35 10.18 1.28 -1.75
C LYS A 35 9.10 0.53 -0.96
N ASP A 36 8.84 -0.69 -1.39
CA ASP A 36 7.80 -1.59 -0.87
C ASP A 36 8.18 -2.27 0.45
N ASN A 37 9.35 -1.97 1.01
CA ASN A 37 9.87 -2.57 2.25
C ASN A 37 10.08 -1.56 3.38
N VAL A 38 9.71 -0.28 3.18
CA VAL A 38 9.92 0.79 4.17
C VAL A 38 8.71 1.05 5.06
N CYS A 39 7.49 0.90 4.53
CA CYS A 39 6.28 1.03 5.34
C CYS A 39 6.12 -0.13 6.32
N ASP A 40 5.28 0.01 7.34
CA ASP A 40 5.15 -1.01 8.39
C ASP A 40 4.63 -2.35 7.86
N LEU A 41 3.68 -2.32 6.91
CA LEU A 41 3.22 -3.53 6.20
C LEU A 41 4.37 -4.15 5.39
N GLY A 42 5.11 -3.36 4.63
CA GLY A 42 6.26 -3.81 3.84
C GLY A 42 7.32 -4.50 4.70
N LYS A 43 7.73 -3.86 5.80
CA LYS A 43 8.65 -4.47 6.78
C LYS A 43 8.13 -5.81 7.29
N TRP A 44 6.83 -5.91 7.56
CA TRP A 44 6.21 -7.15 8.00
C TRP A 44 6.21 -8.23 6.91
N ILE A 45 5.81 -7.91 5.69
CA ILE A 45 5.82 -8.83 4.53
C ILE A 45 7.20 -9.47 4.37
N TYR A 46 8.26 -8.66 4.32
CA TYR A 46 9.63 -9.16 4.15
C TYR A 46 10.12 -9.96 5.37
N LYS A 47 9.70 -9.60 6.59
CA LYS A 47 10.05 -10.35 7.81
C LYS A 47 9.45 -11.76 7.85
N VAL A 48 8.24 -11.95 7.30
CA VAL A 48 7.53 -13.24 7.34
C VAL A 48 7.80 -14.12 6.12
N GLU A 49 8.69 -13.72 5.23
CA GLU A 49 8.96 -14.40 3.96
C GLU A 49 9.30 -15.89 4.13
N ASN A 50 10.20 -16.22 5.05
CA ASN A 50 10.60 -17.60 5.31
C ASN A 50 9.43 -18.49 5.78
N LYS A 51 8.37 -17.90 6.36
CA LYS A 51 7.18 -18.64 6.83
C LYS A 51 6.17 -18.88 5.71
N PHE A 52 6.10 -17.99 4.72
CA PHE A 52 5.03 -17.98 3.72
C PHE A 52 5.51 -18.04 2.27
N SER A 53 6.80 -18.28 2.01
CA SER A 53 7.41 -18.26 0.68
C SER A 53 6.76 -19.20 -0.34
N THR A 54 6.09 -20.27 0.09
CA THR A 54 5.35 -21.20 -0.78
C THR A 54 3.85 -20.90 -0.87
N ASN A 55 3.33 -19.97 -0.06
CA ASN A 55 1.93 -19.59 -0.05
C ASN A 55 1.63 -18.63 -1.23
N LYS A 56 0.74 -19.04 -2.13
CA LYS A 56 0.37 -18.26 -3.32
C LYS A 56 -0.20 -16.88 -2.99
N ASN A 57 -1.01 -16.77 -1.94
CA ASN A 57 -1.58 -15.49 -1.50
C ASN A 57 -0.51 -14.55 -0.95
N TYR A 58 0.49 -15.09 -0.24
CA TYR A 58 1.64 -14.30 0.20
C TYR A 58 2.47 -13.77 -0.97
N LEU A 59 2.79 -14.62 -1.95
CA LEU A 59 3.54 -14.20 -3.14
C LEU A 59 2.80 -13.10 -3.91
N LYS A 60 1.48 -13.25 -4.05
CA LYS A 60 0.61 -12.26 -4.68
C LYS A 60 0.55 -10.96 -3.86
N LEU A 61 0.43 -11.05 -2.53
CA LEU A 61 0.45 -9.90 -1.62
C LEU A 61 1.75 -9.10 -1.76
N LYS A 62 2.92 -9.76 -1.72
CA LYS A 62 4.23 -9.11 -1.89
C LYS A 62 4.33 -8.38 -3.23
N SER A 63 3.87 -9.02 -4.31
CA SER A 63 3.87 -8.41 -5.66
C SER A 63 2.96 -7.18 -5.75
N ILE A 64 1.70 -7.29 -5.30
CA ILE A 64 0.74 -6.17 -5.37
C ILE A 64 1.17 -5.03 -4.46
N HIS A 65 1.74 -5.34 -3.30
CA HIS A 65 2.27 -4.33 -2.40
C HIS A 65 3.37 -3.49 -3.06
N ALA A 66 4.25 -4.12 -3.84
CA ALA A 66 5.25 -3.40 -4.62
C ALA A 66 4.62 -2.49 -5.68
N ASP A 67 3.61 -2.97 -6.40
CA ASP A 67 2.92 -2.17 -7.41
C ASP A 67 2.09 -1.03 -6.81
N PHE A 68 1.50 -1.25 -5.63
CA PHE A 68 0.83 -0.22 -4.84
C PHE A 68 1.79 0.92 -4.51
N HIS A 69 3.00 0.60 -4.02
CA HIS A 69 3.99 1.61 -3.65
C HIS A 69 4.55 2.38 -4.86
N LYS A 70 4.71 1.71 -6.01
CA LYS A 70 5.06 2.40 -7.27
C LYS A 70 3.95 3.38 -7.70
N GLU A 71 2.70 2.95 -7.64
CA GLU A 71 1.56 3.83 -7.98
C GLU A 71 1.45 5.00 -7.01
N ALA A 72 1.65 4.75 -5.72
CA ALA A 72 1.63 5.78 -4.70
C ALA A 72 2.76 6.80 -4.91
N ALA A 73 3.96 6.35 -5.27
CA ALA A 73 5.09 7.22 -5.57
C ALA A 73 4.81 8.09 -6.80
N ASN A 74 4.19 7.52 -7.84
CA ASN A 74 3.73 8.26 -9.01
C ASN A 74 2.74 9.37 -8.62
N ILE A 75 1.74 9.06 -7.77
CA ILE A 75 0.79 10.06 -7.28
C ILE A 75 1.52 11.18 -6.49
N VAL A 76 2.43 10.82 -5.59
CA VAL A 76 3.23 11.80 -4.81
C VAL A 76 4.05 12.70 -5.74
N GLN A 77 4.74 12.14 -6.73
CA GLN A 77 5.54 12.90 -7.68
C GLN A 77 4.68 13.89 -8.48
N ARG A 78 3.51 13.46 -8.94
CA ARG A 78 2.58 14.33 -9.69
C ARG A 78 2.05 15.47 -8.83
N ILE A 79 1.67 15.19 -7.57
CA ILE A 79 1.30 16.22 -6.58
C ILE A 79 2.44 17.22 -6.40
N ASP A 80 3.68 16.72 -6.22
CA ASP A 80 4.86 17.56 -6.00
C ASP A 80 5.21 18.45 -7.20
N ASN A 81 4.90 18.00 -8.42
CA ASN A 81 5.07 18.74 -9.66
C ASN A 81 3.93 19.76 -9.91
N GLY A 82 2.94 19.84 -9.02
CA GLY A 82 1.79 20.75 -9.15
C GLY A 82 0.73 20.25 -10.15
N GLU A 83 0.75 18.98 -10.53
CA GLU A 83 -0.31 18.41 -11.35
C GLU A 83 -1.63 18.33 -10.57
N LYS A 84 -2.75 18.54 -11.27
CA LYS A 84 -4.08 18.39 -10.68
C LYS A 84 -4.41 16.90 -10.53
N ILE A 85 -4.36 16.43 -9.29
CA ILE A 85 -4.84 15.11 -8.87
C ILE A 85 -6.20 15.28 -8.18
N ASN A 86 -7.17 14.44 -8.51
CA ASN A 86 -8.49 14.45 -7.88
C ASN A 86 -8.55 13.40 -6.76
N GLU A 87 -9.46 13.58 -5.79
CA GLU A 87 -9.69 12.59 -4.75
C GLU A 87 -10.02 11.20 -5.33
N THR A 88 -10.71 11.16 -6.47
CA THR A 88 -11.06 9.92 -7.18
C THR A 88 -9.86 9.14 -7.70
N ASP A 89 -8.70 9.78 -7.88
CA ASP A 89 -7.46 9.08 -8.24
C ASP A 89 -6.92 8.24 -7.07
N ILE A 90 -7.37 8.50 -5.84
CA ILE A 90 -7.01 7.75 -4.62
C ILE A 90 -8.16 6.87 -4.13
N THR A 91 -9.41 7.35 -4.23
CA THR A 91 -10.58 6.70 -3.61
C THR A 91 -11.57 6.11 -4.61
N GLY A 92 -11.46 6.44 -5.89
CA GLY A 92 -12.39 5.99 -6.93
C GLY A 92 -12.28 4.50 -7.21
N ASN A 93 -13.39 3.86 -7.61
CA ASN A 93 -13.39 2.43 -7.94
C ASN A 93 -12.53 2.09 -9.16
N ASN A 94 -12.38 3.02 -10.10
CA ASN A 94 -11.52 2.87 -11.28
C ASN A 94 -10.07 3.32 -11.02
N SER A 95 -9.75 3.79 -9.81
CA SER A 95 -8.37 4.11 -9.46
C SER A 95 -7.56 2.82 -9.34
N LYS A 96 -6.43 2.79 -10.05
CA LYS A 96 -5.44 1.73 -9.91
C LYS A 96 -4.90 1.64 -8.48
N PHE A 97 -4.61 2.79 -7.86
CA PHE A 97 -4.16 2.86 -6.47
C PHE A 97 -5.18 2.23 -5.50
N ASN A 98 -6.46 2.60 -5.64
CA ASN A 98 -7.53 2.09 -4.78
C ASN A 98 -7.75 0.59 -4.98
N THR A 99 -7.72 0.12 -6.25
CA THR A 99 -7.86 -1.30 -6.59
C THR A 99 -6.75 -2.14 -5.94
N LEU A 100 -5.49 -1.73 -6.10
CA LEU A 100 -4.34 -2.41 -5.47
C LEU A 100 -4.46 -2.40 -3.94
N SER A 101 -4.88 -1.27 -3.37
CA SER A 101 -5.10 -1.14 -1.93
C SER A 101 -6.14 -2.13 -1.40
N ASN A 102 -7.27 -2.28 -2.10
CA ASN A 102 -8.34 -3.19 -1.69
C ASN A 102 -7.92 -4.66 -1.84
N GLU A 103 -7.15 -4.98 -2.88
CA GLU A 103 -6.62 -6.34 -3.10
C GLU A 103 -5.64 -6.73 -1.98
N ILE A 104 -4.80 -5.82 -1.50
CA ILE A 104 -3.91 -6.04 -0.34
C ILE A 104 -4.72 -6.43 0.91
N VAL A 105 -5.78 -5.67 1.24
CA VAL A 105 -6.62 -5.97 2.40
C VAL A 105 -7.29 -7.33 2.26
N SER A 106 -7.84 -7.63 1.07
CA SER A 106 -8.47 -8.92 0.79
C SER A 106 -7.49 -10.09 0.98
N LEU A 107 -6.26 -9.97 0.48
CA LEU A 107 -5.24 -11.02 0.63
C LEU A 107 -4.80 -11.20 2.09
N LEU A 108 -4.66 -10.12 2.86
CA LEU A 108 -4.36 -10.19 4.28
C LEU A 108 -5.45 -10.97 5.03
N MET A 109 -6.73 -10.68 4.77
CA MET A 109 -7.86 -11.39 5.38
C MET A 109 -7.93 -12.86 4.96
N GLN A 110 -7.70 -13.17 3.68
CA GLN A 110 -7.65 -14.55 3.20
C GLN A 110 -6.52 -15.35 3.85
N MET A 111 -5.33 -14.76 3.99
CA MET A 111 -4.21 -15.41 4.66
C MET A 111 -4.47 -15.63 6.15
N GLN A 112 -5.18 -14.72 6.82
CA GLN A 112 -5.58 -14.88 8.22
C GLN A 112 -6.55 -16.06 8.41
N HIS A 113 -7.56 -16.19 7.55
CA HIS A 113 -8.55 -17.28 7.62
C HIS A 113 -7.96 -18.67 7.38
N LEU A 114 -6.90 -18.78 6.56
CA LEU A 114 -6.23 -20.06 6.27
C LEU A 114 -5.31 -20.55 7.40
N LEU A 115 -5.15 -19.78 8.47
CA LEU A 115 -4.29 -20.10 9.62
C LEU A 115 -5.08 -20.55 10.85
N ILE A 116 -6.39 -20.71 10.72
CA ILE A 116 -7.33 -21.17 11.76
C ILE A 116 -7.71 -22.63 11.50
#